data_AF-A0A1X1MID0-F1
#
_entry.id   AF-A0A1X1MID0-F1
#
_cell.length_a   1.000
_cell.length_b   1.000
_cell.length_c   1.000
_cell.angle_alpha   90.00
_cell.angle_beta   90.00
_cell.angle_gamma   90.00
#
_symmetry.space_group_name_H-M   'P 1'
#
loop_
_entity.id
_entity.type
_entity.pdbx_description
1 polymer ?
#
loop_
_entity_poly.entity_id
_entity_poly.type
_entity_poly.pdbx_seq_one_letter_code
_entity_poly.pdbx_strand_id
1 'polypeptide(L)'
;MSRTITLRLSDEAYEAVKRYAEAEHTSMNAWVEGVLDAEDMRRRCAAHGAWVRADPAVAGAALAFGEANQRALAVSGLPNLADAAG
;
A
#
# COMPACT_ATOMS: atom_id res chain seq x y z
N MET A 1 -9.05 -4.58 -17.00
CA MET A 1 -9.79 -3.51 -17.70
C MET A 1 -9.29 -2.19 -17.15
N SER A 2 -8.61 -1.37 -17.94
CA SER A 2 -8.26 0.01 -17.54
C SER A 2 -9.39 0.96 -17.94
N ARG A 3 -9.65 1.96 -17.10
CA ARG A 3 -10.62 3.02 -17.37
C ARG A 3 -9.87 4.33 -17.52
N THR A 4 -10.00 4.98 -18.67
CA THR A 4 -9.43 6.31 -18.87
C THR A 4 -10.27 7.36 -18.15
N ILE A 5 -9.60 8.20 -17.37
CA ILE A 5 -10.19 9.38 -16.71
C ILE A 5 -9.47 10.64 -17.18
N THR A 6 -10.21 11.71 -17.43
CA THR A 6 -9.64 13.02 -17.76
C THR A 6 -9.55 13.85 -16.49
N LEU A 7 -8.34 14.27 -16.13
CA LEU A 7 -8.08 15.17 -15.01
C LEU A 7 -7.80 16.57 -15.56
N ARG A 8 -8.56 17.55 -15.09
CA ARG A 8 -8.29 18.97 -15.37
C ARG A 8 -7.47 19.53 -14.22
N LEU A 9 -6.28 20.03 -14.55
CA LEU A 9 -5.35 20.60 -13.58
C LEU A 9 -5.41 22.13 -13.66
N SER A 10 -5.01 22.80 -12.57
CA SER A 10 -4.59 24.19 -12.65
C SER A 10 -3.26 24.28 -13.41
N ASP A 11 -2.93 25.46 -13.93
CA ASP A 11 -1.67 25.67 -14.65
C ASP A 11 -0.45 25.32 -13.78
N GLU A 12 -0.48 25.71 -12.50
CA GLU A 12 0.58 25.37 -11.53
C GLU A 12 0.75 23.86 -11.36
N ALA A 13 -0.36 23.12 -11.19
CA ALA A 13 -0.31 21.67 -11.02
C ALA A 13 0.15 20.97 -12.30
N TYR A 14 -0.25 21.48 -13.47
CA TYR A 14 0.21 20.97 -14.75
C TYR A 14 1.72 21.12 -14.92
N GLU A 15 2.26 22.31 -14.64
CA GLU A 15 3.71 22.56 -14.73
C GLU A 15 4.52 21.75 -13.70
N ALA A 16 3.95 21.52 -12.51
CA ALA A 16 4.55 20.63 -11.52
C ALA A 16 4.62 19.19 -12.04
N VAL A 17 3.50 18.64 -12.55
CA VAL A 17 3.46 17.28 -13.12
C VAL A 17 4.48 17.14 -14.25
N LYS A 18 4.53 18.11 -15.16
CA LYS A 18 5.47 18.11 -16.27
C LYS A 18 6.92 18.05 -15.76
N ARG A 19 7.29 18.94 -14.84
CA ARG A 19 8.64 19.02 -14.28
C ARG A 19 9.08 17.72 -13.59
N TYR A 20 8.20 17.12 -12.78
CA TYR A 20 8.53 15.90 -12.06
C TYR A 20 8.55 14.67 -12.98
N ALA A 21 7.61 14.57 -13.92
CA ALA A 21 7.63 13.51 -14.93
C ALA A 21 8.92 13.55 -15.77
N GLU A 22 9.36 14.75 -16.19
CA GLU A 22 10.64 14.95 -16.89
C GLU A 22 11.84 14.53 -16.01
N ALA A 23 11.86 14.95 -14.74
CA ALA A 23 12.93 14.62 -13.81
C ALA A 23 13.05 13.11 -13.52
N GLU A 24 11.93 12.40 -13.53
CA GLU A 24 11.86 10.94 -13.32
C GLU A 24 11.92 10.13 -14.63
N HIS A 25 12.05 10.80 -15.78
CA HIS A 25 12.04 10.19 -17.11
C HIS A 25 10.79 9.32 -17.38
N THR A 26 9.64 9.77 -16.88
CA THR A 26 8.34 9.11 -17.09
C THR A 26 7.40 9.99 -17.91
N SER A 27 6.31 9.41 -18.41
CA SER A 27 5.23 10.22 -18.98
C SER A 27 4.46 10.93 -17.86
N MET A 28 3.86 12.09 -18.16
CA MET A 28 3.01 12.82 -17.21
C MET A 28 1.88 11.94 -16.64
N ASN A 29 1.28 11.07 -17.47
CA ASN A 29 0.24 10.15 -17.01
C ASN A 29 0.78 9.12 -16.03
N ALA A 30 1.91 8.47 -16.35
CA ALA A 30 2.53 7.48 -15.46
C ALA A 30 2.96 8.10 -14.13
N TRP A 31 3.46 9.34 -14.17
CA TRP A 31 3.81 10.07 -12.96
C TRP A 31 2.58 10.38 -12.09
N VAL A 32 1.50 10.87 -12.71
CA VAL A 32 0.23 11.12 -12.00
C VAL A 32 -0.36 9.84 -11.44
N GLU A 33 -0.33 8.73 -12.19
CA GLU A 33 -0.77 7.42 -11.71
C GLU A 33 0.03 6.99 -10.48
N GLY A 34 1.35 7.12 -10.49
CA GLY A 34 2.21 6.81 -9.34
C GLY A 34 1.86 7.64 -8.09
N VAL A 35 1.60 8.94 -8.26
CA VAL A 35 1.17 9.80 -7.14
C VAL A 35 -0.21 9.40 -6.61
N LEU A 36 -1.16 9.09 -7.49
CA LEU A 36 -2.49 8.65 -7.10
C LEU A 36 -2.46 7.31 -6.36
N ASP A 37 -1.64 6.37 -6.83
CA ASP A 37 -1.46 5.07 -6.18
C ASP A 37 -0.85 5.22 -4.79
N ALA A 38 0.17 6.08 -4.64
CA ALA A 38 0.76 6.37 -3.34
C ALA A 38 -0.23 6.99 -2.36
N GLU A 39 -1.06 7.93 -2.82
CA GLU A 39 -2.09 8.58 -2.01
C GLU A 39 -3.24 7.63 -1.65
N ASP A 40 -3.68 6.79 -2.58
CA ASP A 40 -4.68 5.73 -2.32
C ASP A 40 -4.16 4.76 -1.26
N MET A 41 -2.91 4.29 -1.40
CA MET A 41 -2.29 3.42 -0.40
C MET A 41 -2.22 4.09 0.98
N ARG A 42 -1.81 5.36 1.04
CA ARG A 42 -1.76 6.12 2.30
C ARG A 42 -3.13 6.19 2.97
N ARG A 43 -4.19 6.44 2.21
CA ARG A 43 -5.58 6.49 2.73
C ARG A 43 -6.05 5.13 3.21
N ARG A 44 -5.78 4.06 2.47
CA ARG A 44 -6.12 2.69 2.88
C ARG A 44 -5.41 2.29 4.16
N CYS A 45 -4.12 2.58 4.29
CA CYS A 45 -3.36 2.34 5.52
C CYS A 45 -3.95 3.13 6.71
N ALA A 46 -4.31 4.40 6.51
CA ALA A 46 -4.93 5.20 7.56
C ALA A 46 -6.30 4.64 8.00
N ALA A 47 -7.14 4.24 7.03
CA ALA A 47 -8.43 3.62 7.29
C ALA A 47 -8.28 2.26 8.00
N HIS A 48 -7.33 1.43 7.56
CA HIS A 48 -7.03 0.17 8.21
C HIS A 48 -6.56 0.38 9.65
N GLY A 49 -5.65 1.34 9.90
CA GLY A 49 -5.21 1.68 11.25
C GLY A 49 -6.35 2.20 12.13
N ALA A 50 -7.29 2.97 11.57
CA ALA A 50 -8.48 3.40 12.28
C ALA A 50 -9.40 2.23 12.64
N TRP A 51 -9.62 1.30 11.70
CA TRP A 51 -10.37 0.07 11.91
C TRP A 51 -9.74 -0.81 13.01
N VAL A 52 -8.42 -1.05 12.96
CA VAL A 52 -7.70 -1.82 13.99
C VAL A 52 -7.91 -1.24 15.39
N ARG A 53 -7.93 0.09 15.52
CA ARG A 53 -8.20 0.76 16.80
C ARG A 53 -9.65 0.68 17.24
N ALA A 54 -10.60 0.67 16.30
CA ALA A 54 -12.02 0.54 16.59
C ALA A 54 -12.40 -0.89 17.00
N ASP A 55 -11.72 -1.90 16.45
CA ASP A 55 -12.03 -3.32 16.63
C ASP A 55 -10.87 -4.11 17.27
N PRO A 56 -10.43 -3.77 18.50
CA PRO A 56 -9.22 -4.35 19.10
C PRO A 56 -9.33 -5.87 19.34
N ALA A 57 -10.54 -6.39 19.59
CA ALA A 57 -10.76 -7.83 19.77
C ALA A 57 -10.51 -8.61 18.47
N VAL A 58 -10.98 -8.08 17.33
CA VAL A 58 -10.78 -8.72 16.02
C VAL A 58 -9.31 -8.65 15.62
N ALA A 59 -8.67 -7.50 15.83
CA ALA A 59 -7.24 -7.33 15.59
C ALA A 59 -6.41 -8.31 16.44
N GLY A 60 -6.72 -8.42 17.74
CA GLY A 60 -6.06 -9.36 18.65
C GLY A 60 -6.23 -10.82 18.23
N ALA A 61 -7.43 -11.22 17.83
CA ALA A 61 -7.69 -12.58 17.34
C ALA A 61 -6.91 -12.89 16.06
N ALA A 62 -6.83 -11.94 15.12
CA ALA A 62 -6.07 -12.10 13.88
C ALA A 62 -4.56 -12.25 14.14
N LEU A 63 -4.01 -11.46 15.07
CA LEU A 63 -2.60 -11.57 15.48
C LEU A 63 -2.30 -12.92 16.14
N ALA A 64 -3.13 -13.33 17.09
CA ALA A 64 -2.98 -14.63 17.76
C ALA A 64 -3.06 -15.81 16.79
N PHE A 65 -3.96 -15.72 15.79
CA PHE A 65 -4.05 -16.69 14.71
C PHE A 65 -2.77 -16.71 13.86
N GLY A 66 -2.24 -15.54 13.48
CA GLY A 66 -1.00 -15.42 12.75
C GLY A 66 0.17 -16.10 13.47
N GLU A 67 0.34 -15.81 14.76
CA GLU A 67 1.38 -16.44 15.59
C GLU A 67 1.20 -17.95 15.71
N ALA A 68 -0.03 -18.42 15.89
CA ALA A 68 -0.32 -19.85 15.96
C ALA A 68 0.02 -20.56 14.65
N ASN A 69 -0.28 -19.95 13.51
CA ASN A 69 0.11 -20.47 12.20
C ASN A 69 1.64 -20.53 12.04
N GLN A 70 2.37 -19.49 12.46
CA GLN A 70 3.83 -19.51 12.40
C GLN A 70 4.43 -20.66 13.23
N ARG A 71 3.88 -20.90 14.44
CA ARG A 71 4.28 -22.05 15.26
C ARG A 71 3.96 -23.39 14.58
N ALA A 72 2.79 -23.50 13.96
CA ALA A 72 2.37 -24.72 13.25
C ALA A 72 3.27 -25.03 12.04
N LEU A 73 3.67 -24.00 11.28
CA LEU A 73 4.63 -24.14 10.17
C LEU A 73 5.97 -24.65 10.68
N ALA A 74 6.49 -24.04 11.77
CA ALA A 74 7.74 -24.46 12.39
C ALA A 74 7.73 -25.93 12.83
N VAL A 75 6.67 -26.36 13.53
CA VAL A 75 6.50 -27.77 13.98
C VAL A 75 6.44 -28.72 12.79
N SER A 76 5.88 -28.27 11.66
CA SER A 76 5.75 -29.06 10.44
C SER A 76 7.03 -29.08 9.59
N GLY A 77 8.11 -28.43 10.04
CA GLY A 77 9.35 -28.28 9.28
C GLY A 77 9.19 -27.44 8.00
N LEU A 78 8.15 -26.60 7.94
CA LEU A 78 7.88 -25.70 6.82
C LEU A 78 8.45 -24.31 7.10
N PRO A 79 8.87 -23.56 6.06
CA PRO A 79 9.36 -22.20 6.23
C PRO A 79 8.37 -21.32 6.97
N ASN A 80 8.87 -20.59 7.96
CA ASN A 80 8.12 -19.58 8.69
C ASN A 80 8.85 -18.22 8.60
N LEU A 81 8.25 -17.18 9.18
CA LEU A 81 8.80 -15.82 9.12
C LEU A 81 10.15 -15.65 9.85
N ALA A 82 10.46 -16.48 10.84
CA ALA A 82 11.76 -16.44 11.52
C ALA A 82 12.89 -16.97 10.63
N ASP A 83 12.59 -17.95 9.76
CA ASP A 83 13.55 -18.51 8.81
C ASP A 83 13.89 -17.51 7.68
N ALA A 84 12.99 -16.57 7.39
CA ALA A 84 13.18 -15.55 6.36
C ALA A 84 14.05 -14.34 6.81
N ALA A 85 14.36 -14.26 8.10
CA ALA A 85 15.10 -13.15 8.71
C ALA A 85 16.61 -13.44 8.92
N GLY A 86 17.10 -14.63 8.54
CA GLY A 86 18.50 -15.04 8.62
C GLY A 86 19.08 -15.39 7.26
#